data_AF-A0A3S9MWK1-F1
#
_entry.id   AF-A0A3S9MWK1-F1
#
_cell.length_a   1.000
_cell.length_b   1.000
_cell.length_c   1.000
_cell.angle_alpha   90.00
_cell.angle_beta   90.00
_cell.angle_gamma   90.00
#
_symmetry.space_group_name_H-M   'P 1'
#
loop_
_entity.id
_entity.type
_entity.pdbx_description
1 polymer ?
#
loop_
_entity_poly.entity_id
_entity_poly.type
_entity_poly.pdbx_seq_one_letter_code
_entity_poly.pdbx_strand_id
1 'polypeptide(L)' 'MKKYFQLTLLCLALSSALISCRDEEQTQDEKVQEMIDNGDEVKIKEDKVKIENADGSETKIKYDEAGNVEKIKTDDN' A
#
# COMPACT_ATOMS: atom_id res chain seq x y z
N MET A 1 9.46 -45.07 -9.87
CA MET A 1 8.20 -44.46 -10.36
C MET A 1 7.38 -43.83 -9.23
N LYS A 2 6.97 -44.59 -8.19
CA LYS A 2 6.09 -44.08 -7.11
C LYS A 2 6.70 -42.97 -6.23
N LYS A 3 8.03 -42.95 -6.08
CA LYS A 3 8.78 -41.95 -5.30
C LYS A 3 8.97 -40.61 -6.03
N TYR A 4 8.98 -40.63 -7.37
CA TYR A 4 9.11 -39.42 -8.19
C TYR A 4 7.78 -38.66 -8.31
N PHE A 5 6.66 -39.38 -8.21
CA PHE A 5 5.32 -38.80 -8.17
C PHE A 5 5.04 -38.05 -6.85
N GLN A 6 5.58 -38.50 -5.72
CA GLN A 6 5.46 -37.79 -4.44
C GLN A 6 6.39 -36.57 -4.34
N LEU A 7 7.56 -36.60 -4.99
CA LEU A 7 8.51 -35.49 -4.99
C LEU A 7 8.03 -34.30 -5.83
N THR A 8 7.34 -34.57 -6.94
CA THR A 8 6.78 -33.54 -7.83
C THR A 8 5.58 -32.80 -7.21
N LEU A 9 4.77 -33.48 -6.40
CA LEU A 9 3.66 -32.87 -5.67
C LEU A 9 4.12 -31.91 -4.56
N LEU A 10 5.25 -32.20 -3.92
CA LEU A 10 5.82 -31.37 -2.85
C LEU A 10 6.45 -30.07 -3.39
N CYS A 11 7.10 -30.12 -4.56
CA CYS A 11 7.68 -28.93 -5.19
C CYS A 11 6.61 -27.95 -5.69
N LEU A 12 5.44 -28.44 -6.12
CA LEU A 12 4.36 -27.59 -6.63
C LEU A 12 3.68 -26.79 -5.51
N ALA A 13 3.62 -27.34 -4.29
CA ALA A 13 3.07 -26.65 -3.12
C ALA A 13 3.96 -25.50 -2.59
N LEU A 14 5.28 -25.58 -2.84
CA LEU A 14 6.23 -24.55 -2.40
C LEU A 14 6.17 -23.28 -3.26
N SER A 15 5.74 -23.39 -4.52
CA SER A 15 5.55 -22.25 -5.42
C SER A 15 4.33 -21.40 -5.04
N SER A 16 3.29 -22.00 -4.46
CA SER A 16 2.10 -21.30 -3.98
C SER A 16 2.36 -20.44 -2.74
N ALA A 17 3.38 -20.80 -1.94
CA ALA A 17 3.77 -20.04 -0.75
C ALA A 17 4.39 -18.68 -1.09
N LEU A 18 4.94 -18.50 -2.31
CA LEU A 18 5.43 -17.21 -2.78
C LEU A 18 4.31 -16.29 -3.27
N ILE A 19 3.12 -16.82 -3.56
CA ILE A 19 1.94 -16.03 -3.90
C ILE A 19 1.22 -15.57 -2.62
N SER A 20 1.25 -16.37 -1.54
CA SER A 20 0.65 -16.00 -0.25
C SER A 20 1.54 -15.09 0.63
N CYS A 21 2.80 -14.86 0.22
CA CYS A 21 3.61 -13.73 0.71
C CYS A 21 3.49 -12.50 -0.21
N ARG A 22 2.65 -12.58 -1.25
CA ARG A 22 2.20 -11.43 -2.04
C ARG A 22 0.71 -11.13 -1.78
N ASP A 23 0.27 -11.46 -0.57
CA ASP A 23 -0.96 -10.95 0.02
C ASP A 23 -0.70 -9.50 0.47
N GLU A 24 -1.48 -8.58 -0.08
CA GLU A 24 -1.52 -7.13 0.21
C GLU A 24 -0.25 -6.33 -0.11
N GLU A 25 0.17 -6.38 -1.38
CA GLU A 25 0.81 -5.21 -1.98
C GLU A 25 -0.29 -4.19 -2.36
N GLN A 26 -0.99 -3.64 -1.34
CA GLN A 26 -1.76 -2.41 -1.55
C GLN A 26 -0.76 -1.39 -2.08
N THR A 27 -0.95 -1.00 -3.35
CA THR A 27 -0.11 0.00 -3.99
C THR A 27 -0.14 1.26 -3.13
N GLN A 28 0.98 1.98 -2.98
CA GLN A 28 1.01 3.20 -2.14
C GLN A 28 -0.12 4.18 -2.50
N ASP A 29 -0.52 4.17 -3.77
CA ASP A 29 -1.64 4.96 -4.30
C ASP A 29 -3.01 4.55 -3.72
N GLU A 30 -3.27 3.26 -3.48
CA GLU A 30 -4.52 2.79 -2.86
C GLU A 30 -4.63 3.25 -1.41
N LYS A 31 -3.53 3.15 -0.64
CA LYS A 31 -3.49 3.68 0.72
C LYS A 31 -3.71 5.18 0.77
N VAL A 32 -3.12 5.91 -0.19
CA VAL A 32 -3.32 7.35 -0.33
C VAL A 32 -4.78 7.66 -0.64
N GLN A 33 -5.41 6.92 -1.54
CA GLN A 33 -6.80 7.10 -1.89
C GLN A 33 -7.73 6.82 -0.71
N GLU A 34 -7.48 5.75 0.05
CA GLU A 34 -8.21 5.44 1.28
C GLU A 34 -8.09 6.55 2.32
N MET A 35 -6.89 7.13 2.50
CA MET A 35 -6.70 8.26 3.41
C MET A 35 -7.44 9.51 2.94
N ILE A 36 -7.50 9.78 1.63
CA ILE A 36 -8.25 10.92 1.07
C ILE A 36 -9.75 10.72 1.29
N ASP A 37 -10.26 9.51 1.07
CA ASP A 37 -11.69 9.21 1.19
C ASP A 37 -12.18 9.24 2.63
N ASN A 38 -11.32 8.90 3.60
CA ASN A 38 -11.64 8.94 5.04
C ASN A 38 -11.31 10.28 5.70
N GLY A 39 -10.59 11.17 5.01
CA GLY A 39 -10.22 12.49 5.53
C GLY A 39 -11.42 13.41 5.72
N ASP A 40 -11.42 14.19 6.80
CA ASP A 40 -12.47 15.17 7.09
C ASP A 40 -12.31 16.43 6.21
N GLU A 41 -11.07 16.89 6.05
CA GLU A 41 -10.73 17.99 5.14
C GLU A 41 -9.51 17.65 4.27
N VAL A 42 -9.68 17.73 2.94
CA VAL A 42 -8.62 17.49 1.96
C VAL A 42 -8.22 18.80 1.29
N LYS A 43 -6.98 19.23 1.52
CA LYS A 43 -6.35 20.43 0.95
C LYS A 43 -5.30 20.04 -0.08
N ILE A 44 -5.59 20.33 -1.35
CA ILE A 44 -4.64 20.13 -2.46
C ILE A 44 -3.79 21.40 -2.64
N LYS A 45 -2.47 21.26 -2.58
CA LYS A 45 -1.47 22.26 -2.97
C LYS A 45 -0.65 21.69 -4.13
N GLU A 46 -0.08 22.55 -4.97
CA GLU A 46 0.55 22.18 -6.25
C GLU A 46 1.32 20.83 -6.25
N ASP A 47 2.17 20.61 -5.25
CA ASP A 47 3.05 19.43 -5.11
C ASP A 47 2.65 18.47 -3.97
N LYS A 48 1.58 18.78 -3.21
CA LYS A 48 1.22 18.04 -2.00
C LYS A 48 -0.26 18.01 -1.69
N VAL A 49 -0.73 16.86 -1.22
CA VAL A 49 -2.08 16.69 -0.66
C VAL A 49 -1.95 16.65 0.86
N LYS A 50 -2.71 17.49 1.55
CA LYS A 50 -2.80 17.53 3.00
C LYS A 50 -4.20 17.07 3.40
N ILE A 51 -4.27 16.10 4.29
CA ILE A 51 -5.50 15.45 4.76
C ILE A 51 -5.55 15.71 6.27
N GLU A 52 -6.58 16.40 6.74
CA GLU A 52 -6.89 16.55 8.16
C GLU A 52 -8.00 15.56 8.52
N ASN A 53 -7.75 14.71 9.51
CA ASN A 53 -8.72 13.74 9.99
C ASN A 53 -9.55 14.34 11.13
N ALA A 54 -10.73 13.76 11.39
CA ALA A 54 -11.63 14.22 12.44
C ALA A 54 -11.03 14.12 13.86
N ASP A 55 -10.07 13.22 14.07
CA ASP A 55 -9.32 13.08 15.33
C ASP A 55 -8.25 14.18 15.54
N GLY A 56 -8.02 15.02 14.52
CA GLY A 56 -7.03 16.10 14.55
C GLY A 56 -5.64 15.71 14.05
N SER A 57 -5.40 14.44 13.67
CA SER A 57 -4.20 14.03 12.95
C SER A 57 -4.16 14.62 11.54
N GLU A 58 -2.95 14.92 11.08
CA GLU A 58 -2.71 15.51 9.77
C GLU A 58 -1.77 14.61 8.95
N THR A 59 -2.21 14.19 7.76
CA THR A 59 -1.38 13.45 6.81
C THR A 59 -1.00 14.34 5.61
N LYS A 60 0.30 14.44 5.33
CA LYS A 60 0.88 15.15 4.18
C LYS A 60 1.47 14.15 3.20
N ILE A 61 0.98 14.18 1.97
CA ILE A 61 1.42 13.33 0.86
C ILE A 61 2.09 14.24 -0.17
N LYS A 62 3.37 13.97 -0.47
CA LYS A 62 4.11 14.65 -1.54
C LYS A 62 4.21 13.74 -2.75
N TYR A 63 4.06 14.34 -3.93
CA TYR A 63 4.21 13.66 -5.20
C TYR A 63 5.51 14.09 -5.88
N ASP A 64 6.15 13.16 -6.59
CA ASP A 64 7.31 13.44 -7.44
C ASP A 64 6.90 14.10 -8.78
N GLU A 65 7.87 14.46 -9.60
CA GLU A 65 7.64 15.06 -10.93
C GLU A 65 6.92 14.12 -11.91
N ALA A 66 6.92 12.82 -11.64
CA ALA A 66 6.22 11.80 -12.42
C ALA A 66 4.80 11.51 -11.89
N GLY A 67 4.39 12.18 -10.81
CA GLY A 67 3.07 12.02 -10.18
C GLY A 67 2.95 10.83 -9.22
N ASN A 68 4.06 10.17 -8.85
CA ASN A 68 4.06 9.10 -7.87
C ASN A 68 4.24 9.63 -6.45
N VAL A 69 3.77 8.90 -5.46
CA VAL A 69 3.96 9.24 -4.05
C VAL A 69 5.45 9.16 -3.68
N GLU A 70 6.07 10.31 -3.44
CA GLU A 70 7.46 10.40 -3.01
C GLU A 70 7.57 10.23 -1.49
N LYS A 71 6.63 10.81 -0.74
CA LYS A 71 6.70 10.83 0.73
C LYS A 71 5.34 11.03 1.38
N ILE A 72 5.06 10.22 2.40
CA ILE A 72 3.92 10.36 3.30
C ILE A 72 4.46 10.74 4.69
N LYS A 73 3.85 11.74 5.33
CA LYS A 73 4.11 12.11 6.73
C LYS A 73 2.79 12.24 7.46
N THR A 74 2.68 11.60 8.63
CA THR A 74 1.55 11.78 9.54
C THR A 74 2.07 12.50 10.78
N ASP A 75 1.46 13.64 11.08
CA ASP A 75 1.67 14.40 12.31
C ASP A 75 0.43 14.19 13.19
N ASP A 76 0.59 13.54 14.33
CA ASP A 76 -0.45 13.45 15.37
C ASP A 76 -0.29 14.64 16.32
N ASN A 77 -1.38 15.39 16.54
CA ASN A 77 -1.42 16.56 17.42
C ASN A 77 -1.70 16.18 18.89
#